data_AF-A0AAD6F8T4-F1
#
_entry.id   AF-A0AAD6F8T4-F1
#
_cell.length_a   1.000
_cell.length_b   1.000
_cell.length_c   1.000
_cell.angle_alpha   90.00
_cell.angle_beta   90.00
_cell.angle_gamma   90.00
#
_symmetry.space_group_name_H-M   'P 1'
#
loop_
_entity.id
_entity.type
_entity.pdbx_description
1 polymer ?
#
loop_
_entity_poly.entity_id
_entity_poly.type
_entity_poly.pdbx_seq_one_letter_code
_entity_poly.pdbx_strand_id
1 'polypeptide(L)'
;MLWGCFSAKGQGRLIRVKERMNGAMYREILSDNLLPSARALKMKRGWVFQHDNDPKHTARATKEWLRKKHFKVLEWPSQSPDLNPIENLWRELKVRVAQRQPQNITALEEICMEEWAKIPATNSESNTIQMIITIQFVSPLGKCAFTIKKISKTSTSHS
;
A
#
# COMPACT_ATOMS: atom_id res chain seq x y z
N MET A 1 10.32 3.87 2.42
CA MET A 1 8.87 3.72 2.20
C MET A 1 8.45 2.31 2.55
N LEU A 2 7.20 2.06 2.93
CA LEU A 2 6.65 0.70 3.02
C LEU A 2 5.65 0.44 1.90
N TRP A 3 5.59 -0.81 1.46
CA TRP A 3 4.54 -1.35 0.62
C TRP A 3 3.85 -2.46 1.40
N GLY A 4 2.52 -2.47 1.43
CA GLY A 4 1.74 -3.50 2.08
C GLY A 4 0.48 -3.80 1.27
N CYS A 5 -0.06 -5.00 1.44
CA CYS A 5 -1.35 -5.40 0.87
C CYS A 5 -2.19 -6.10 1.92
N PHE A 6 -3.51 -6.05 1.80
CA PHE A 6 -4.41 -6.78 2.70
C PHE A 6 -5.71 -7.18 1.98
N SER A 7 -6.50 -8.02 2.65
CA SER A 7 -7.83 -8.40 2.23
C SER A 7 -8.74 -8.58 3.45
N ALA A 8 -10.01 -8.88 3.23
CA ALA A 8 -10.94 -9.40 4.23
C ALA A 8 -10.38 -10.55 5.09
N LYS A 9 -9.50 -11.37 4.53
CA LYS A 9 -8.89 -12.52 5.22
C LYS A 9 -7.72 -12.14 6.11
N GLY A 10 -7.37 -10.85 6.13
CA GLY A 10 -6.24 -10.32 6.87
C GLY A 10 -5.17 -9.71 5.97
N GLN A 11 -4.09 -9.36 6.64
CA GLN A 11 -2.90 -8.70 6.13
C GLN A 11 -2.05 -9.64 5.28
N GLY A 12 -1.64 -9.13 4.12
CA GLY A 12 -0.60 -9.73 3.30
C GLY A 12 0.78 -9.28 3.75
N ARG A 13 1.77 -9.41 2.85
CA ARG A 13 3.15 -9.00 3.11
C ARG A 13 3.27 -7.48 3.25
N LEU A 14 4.15 -7.06 4.15
CA LEU A 14 4.65 -5.70 4.31
C LEU A 14 6.14 -5.70 4.03
N ILE A 15 6.61 -4.80 3.15
CA ILE A 15 8.03 -4.70 2.78
C ILE A 15 8.53 -3.26 2.85
N ARG A 16 9.81 -3.09 3.17
CA ARG A 16 10.50 -1.80 3.03
C ARG A 16 11.02 -1.61 1.62
N VAL A 17 10.63 -0.49 1.03
CA VAL A 17 11.15 0.04 -0.23
C VAL A 17 12.14 1.14 0.12
N LYS A 18 13.43 0.85 -0.07
CA LYS A 18 14.54 1.74 0.32
C LYS A 18 14.62 2.99 -0.55
N GLU A 19 14.23 2.87 -1.82
CA GLU A 19 14.34 3.94 -2.81
C GLU A 19 12.99 4.48 -3.25
N ARG A 20 13.01 5.53 -4.09
CA ARG A 20 11.82 6.06 -4.73
C ARG A 20 11.31 5.03 -5.75
N MET A 21 10.17 4.42 -5.46
CA MET A 21 9.56 3.43 -6.34
C MET A 21 9.19 4.02 -7.70
N ASN A 22 9.74 3.43 -8.76
CA ASN A 22 9.33 3.68 -10.14
C ASN A 22 8.36 2.58 -10.63
N GLY A 23 7.88 2.69 -11.87
CA GLY A 23 6.93 1.72 -12.43
C GLY A 23 7.50 0.30 -12.61
N ALA A 24 8.81 0.15 -12.84
CA ALA A 24 9.44 -1.17 -12.96
C ALA A 24 9.53 -1.87 -11.60
N MET A 25 10.07 -1.18 -10.60
CA MET A 25 10.12 -1.64 -9.21
C MET A 25 8.73 -1.98 -8.69
N TYR A 26 7.72 -1.18 -9.06
CA TYR A 26 6.35 -1.46 -8.69
C TYR A 26 5.87 -2.83 -9.19
N ARG A 27 6.11 -3.15 -10.47
CA ARG A 27 5.74 -4.45 -11.05
C ARG A 27 6.50 -5.62 -10.41
N GLU A 28 7.77 -5.43 -10.07
CA GLU A 28 8.56 -6.43 -9.33
C GLU A 28 7.97 -6.67 -7.94
N ILE A 29 7.69 -5.60 -7.19
CA ILE A 29 7.04 -5.70 -5.88
C ILE A 29 5.71 -6.45 -5.98
N LEU A 30 4.87 -6.17 -6.98
CA LEU A 30 3.64 -6.90 -7.20
C LEU A 30 3.91 -8.39 -7.47
N SER A 31 4.87 -8.72 -8.34
CA SER A 31 5.25 -10.09 -8.65
C SER A 31 5.66 -10.86 -7.39
N ASP A 32 6.52 -10.25 -6.59
CA ASP A 32 7.22 -10.91 -5.49
C ASP A 32 6.41 -10.95 -4.21
N ASN A 33 5.36 -10.12 -4.10
CA ASN A 33 4.63 -9.95 -2.84
C ASN A 33 3.12 -10.12 -2.97
N LEU A 34 2.49 -9.67 -4.06
CA LEU A 34 1.03 -9.74 -4.19
C LEU A 34 0.55 -11.20 -4.30
N LEU A 35 1.11 -11.96 -5.24
CA LEU A 35 0.72 -13.36 -5.45
C LEU A 35 1.04 -14.27 -4.25
N PRO A 36 2.24 -14.18 -3.64
CA PRO A 36 2.49 -14.90 -2.40
C PRO A 36 1.55 -14.52 -1.26
N SER A 37 1.16 -13.25 -1.13
CA SER A 37 0.20 -12.81 -0.12
C SER A 37 -1.18 -13.41 -0.36
N ALA A 38 -1.68 -13.38 -1.60
CA ALA A 38 -2.96 -14.00 -1.94
C ALA A 38 -2.99 -15.51 -1.64
N ARG A 39 -1.88 -16.21 -1.87
CA ARG A 39 -1.73 -17.62 -1.51
C ARG A 39 -1.69 -17.85 -0.01
N ALA A 40 -0.90 -17.07 0.73
CA ALA A 40 -0.82 -17.16 2.19
C ALA A 40 -2.18 -16.92 2.86
N LEU A 41 -2.95 -15.96 2.32
CA LEU A 41 -4.31 -15.66 2.73
C LEU A 41 -5.36 -16.68 2.24
N LYS A 42 -4.95 -17.75 1.54
CA LYS A 42 -5.83 -18.78 0.96
C LYS A 42 -6.99 -18.15 0.17
N MET A 43 -6.70 -17.12 -0.63
CA MET A 43 -7.73 -16.46 -1.43
C MET A 43 -8.25 -17.39 -2.51
N LYS A 44 -9.58 -17.45 -2.65
CA LYS A 44 -10.23 -18.23 -3.71
C LYS A 44 -10.03 -17.54 -5.06
N ARG A 45 -10.27 -18.25 -6.16
CA ARG A 45 -10.25 -17.66 -7.50
C ARG A 45 -11.23 -16.49 -7.59
N GLY A 46 -10.95 -15.54 -8.49
CA GLY A 46 -11.84 -14.41 -8.78
C GLY A 46 -11.66 -13.20 -7.86
N TRP A 47 -10.62 -13.17 -7.03
CA TRP A 47 -10.27 -11.98 -6.27
C TRP A 47 -9.89 -10.82 -7.21
N VAL A 48 -10.20 -9.60 -6.76
CA VAL A 48 -9.98 -8.37 -7.53
C VAL A 48 -8.85 -7.59 -6.91
N PHE A 49 -7.93 -7.06 -7.72
CA PHE A 49 -6.85 -6.21 -7.29
C PHE A 49 -7.27 -4.74 -7.33
N GLN A 50 -7.16 -4.03 -6.21
CA GLN A 50 -7.37 -2.60 -6.14
C GLN A 50 -6.04 -1.90 -5.84
N HIS A 51 -5.74 -0.85 -6.62
CA HIS A 51 -4.63 0.08 -6.38
C HIS A 51 -5.07 1.53 -6.63
N ASP A 52 -4.31 2.49 -6.11
CA ASP A 52 -4.57 3.92 -6.36
C ASP A 52 -4.22 4.32 -7.81
N ASN A 53 -4.68 5.52 -8.19
CA ASN A 53 -4.45 6.10 -9.52
C ASN A 53 -3.10 6.87 -9.64
N ASP A 54 -2.07 6.49 -8.88
CA ASP A 54 -0.73 7.07 -9.08
C ASP A 54 -0.25 6.83 -10.53
N PRO A 55 0.35 7.84 -11.19
CA PRO A 55 0.84 7.72 -12.57
C PRO A 55 1.65 6.45 -12.86
N LYS A 56 2.41 5.91 -11.89
CA LYS A 56 3.20 4.68 -12.08
C LYS A 56 2.33 3.41 -12.12
N HIS A 57 1.18 3.43 -11.45
CA HIS A 57 0.20 2.34 -11.41
C HIS A 57 -0.66 2.34 -12.68
N THR A 58 -1.02 3.53 -13.15
CA THR A 58 -1.88 3.72 -14.33
C THR A 58 -1.10 3.82 -15.65
N ALA A 59 0.24 3.80 -15.60
CA ALA A 59 1.09 3.80 -16.78
C ALA A 59 0.77 2.63 -17.72
N ARG A 60 0.87 2.86 -19.04
CA ARG A 60 0.59 1.84 -20.06
C ARG A 60 1.33 0.52 -19.81
N ALA A 61 2.63 0.60 -19.52
CA ALA A 61 3.46 -0.56 -19.23
C ALA A 61 2.97 -1.36 -18.01
N THR A 62 2.46 -0.69 -16.98
CA THR A 62 1.92 -1.34 -15.77
C THR A 62 0.57 -2.01 -16.07
N LYS A 63 -0.31 -1.32 -16.80
CA LYS A 63 -1.61 -1.90 -17.24
C LYS A 63 -1.42 -3.13 -18.13
N GLU A 64 -0.51 -3.06 -19.10
CA GLU A 64 -0.17 -4.19 -19.98
C GLU A 64 0.40 -5.37 -19.20
N TRP A 65 1.28 -5.11 -18.24
CA TRP A 65 1.84 -6.14 -17.37
C TRP A 65 0.76 -6.80 -16.50
N LEU A 66 -0.15 -6.02 -15.90
CA LEU A 66 -1.27 -6.54 -15.11
C LEU A 66 -2.19 -7.43 -15.95
N ARG A 67 -2.49 -7.00 -17.18
CA ARG A 67 -3.25 -7.80 -18.15
C ARG A 67 -2.54 -9.11 -18.51
N LYS A 68 -1.24 -9.07 -18.80
CA LYS A 68 -0.43 -10.27 -19.12
C LYS A 68 -0.36 -11.26 -17.96
N LYS A 69 -0.40 -10.77 -16.72
CA LYS A 69 -0.45 -11.59 -15.51
C LYS A 69 -1.88 -12.03 -15.12
N HIS A 70 -2.88 -11.68 -15.93
CA HIS A 70 -4.30 -12.00 -15.71
C HIS A 70 -4.87 -11.47 -14.38
N PHE A 71 -4.38 -10.32 -13.91
CA PHE A 71 -4.99 -9.66 -12.76
C PHE A 71 -6.31 -8.98 -13.17
N LYS A 72 -7.38 -9.27 -12.44
CA LYS A 72 -8.62 -8.49 -12.49
C LYS A 72 -8.42 -7.24 -11.65
N VAL A 73 -8.32 -6.08 -12.28
CA VAL A 73 -8.09 -4.79 -11.58
C VAL A 73 -9.43 -4.10 -11.36
N LEU A 74 -9.68 -3.60 -10.15
CA LEU A 74 -10.84 -2.75 -9.85
C LEU A 74 -10.62 -1.37 -10.46
N GLU A 75 -11.55 -0.93 -11.30
CA GLU A 75 -11.58 0.47 -11.72
C GLU A 75 -11.94 1.35 -10.51
N TRP A 76 -11.01 2.22 -10.12
CA TRP A 76 -11.20 3.10 -8.97
C TRP A 76 -11.37 4.54 -9.44
N PRO A 77 -12.42 5.25 -8.99
CA PRO A 77 -12.60 6.65 -9.35
C PRO A 77 -11.42 7.47 -8.84
N SER A 78 -10.89 8.35 -9.70
CA SER A 78 -9.91 9.35 -9.32
C SER A 78 -10.46 10.21 -8.17
N GLN A 79 -9.64 10.48 -7.15
CA GLN A 79 -9.93 11.36 -6.01
C GLN A 79 -10.80 10.82 -4.87
N SER A 80 -10.92 9.51 -4.68
CA SER A 80 -11.56 8.93 -3.48
C SER A 80 -10.57 8.20 -2.55
N PRO A 81 -9.62 8.91 -1.90
CA PRO A 81 -8.73 8.29 -0.91
C PRO A 81 -9.50 7.79 0.33
N ASP A 82 -10.56 8.51 0.72
CA ASP A 82 -11.37 8.20 1.91
C ASP A 82 -12.15 6.88 1.78
N LEU A 83 -12.37 6.43 0.54
CA LEU A 83 -13.05 5.17 0.25
C LEU A 83 -12.11 3.96 0.28
N ASN A 84 -10.82 4.15 0.51
CA ASN A 84 -9.88 3.05 0.47
C ASN A 84 -9.63 2.47 1.88
N PRO A 85 -10.14 1.26 2.19
CA PRO A 85 -10.13 0.74 3.55
C PRO A 85 -8.73 0.42 4.10
N ILE A 86 -7.69 0.35 3.26
CA ILE A 86 -6.31 0.24 3.77
C ILE A 86 -5.84 1.53 4.47
N GLU A 87 -6.44 2.70 4.20
CA GLU A 87 -6.09 3.93 4.94
C GLU A 87 -6.41 3.77 6.43
N ASN A 88 -7.47 3.04 6.77
CA ASN A 88 -7.79 2.72 8.16
C ASN A 88 -6.73 1.79 8.76
N LEU A 89 -6.26 0.81 7.98
CA LEU A 89 -5.19 -0.10 8.39
C LEU A 89 -3.86 0.64 8.62
N TRP A 90 -3.54 1.60 7.76
CA TRP A 90 -2.37 2.45 7.92
C TRP A 90 -2.48 3.40 9.11
N ARG A 91 -3.67 3.95 9.37
CA ARG A 91 -3.93 4.77 10.57
C ARG A 91 -3.68 3.96 11.83
N GLU A 92 -4.23 2.75 11.90
CA GLU A 92 -4.02 1.83 13.04
C GLU A 92 -2.54 1.50 13.22
N LEU A 93 -1.84 1.14 12.14
CA LEU A 93 -0.40 0.85 12.20
C LEU A 93 0.39 2.05 12.75
N LYS A 94 0.10 3.26 12.29
CA LYS A 94 0.78 4.48 12.77
C LYS A 94 0.56 4.70 14.26
N VAL A 95 -0.65 4.48 14.77
CA VAL A 95 -0.96 4.60 16.21
C VAL A 95 -0.14 3.60 17.02
N ARG A 96 -0.14 2.32 16.63
CA ARG A 96 0.62 1.26 17.32
C ARG A 96 2.13 1.49 17.30
N VAL A 97 2.66 1.89 16.14
CA VAL A 97 4.09 2.21 15.99
C VAL A 97 4.47 3.42 16.85
N ALA A 98 3.63 4.45 16.90
CA ALA A 98 3.88 5.64 17.72
C ALA A 98 3.95 5.31 19.22
N GLN A 99 3.08 4.41 19.72
CA GLN A 99 3.11 3.95 21.12
C GLN A 99 4.43 3.26 21.49
N ARG A 100 5.07 2.60 20.53
CA ARG A 100 6.33 1.87 20.72
C ARG A 100 7.57 2.76 20.68
N GLN A 101 7.44 4.03 20.28
CA GLN A 101 8.51 5.04 20.29
C GLN A 101 9.85 4.55 19.69
N PRO A 102 9.88 4.17 18.40
CA PRO A 102 11.09 3.70 17.77
C PRO A 102 12.19 4.78 17.76
N GLN A 103 13.41 4.40 18.11
CA GLN A 103 14.54 5.33 18.29
C GLN A 103 15.38 5.52 17.01
N ASN A 104 15.24 4.64 16.03
CA ASN A 104 15.96 4.72 14.76
C ASN A 104 15.18 4.03 13.65
N ILE A 105 15.66 4.14 12.40
CA ILE A 105 14.97 3.61 11.22
C ILE A 105 14.86 2.07 11.24
N THR A 106 15.88 1.37 11.75
CA THR A 106 15.86 -0.10 11.85
C THR A 106 14.78 -0.55 12.84
N ALA A 107 14.78 0.04 14.05
CA ALA A 107 13.75 -0.24 15.05
C ALA A 107 12.34 0.13 14.55
N LEU A 108 12.21 1.24 13.82
CA LEU A 108 10.94 1.63 13.20
C LEU A 108 10.46 0.60 12.18
N GLU A 109 11.36 0.05 11.36
CA GLU A 109 11.03 -0.99 10.38
C GLU A 109 10.58 -2.29 11.07
N GLU A 110 11.34 -2.75 12.07
CA GLU A 110 11.01 -3.96 12.85
C GLU A 110 9.65 -3.82 13.54
N ILE A 111 9.43 -2.69 14.25
CA ILE A 111 8.15 -2.40 14.91
C ILE A 111 7.00 -2.34 13.90
N CYS A 112 7.21 -1.74 12.71
CA CYS A 112 6.16 -1.76 11.68
C CYS A 112 5.80 -3.18 11.26
N MET A 113 6.78 -4.07 11.09
CA MET A 113 6.53 -5.47 10.70
C MET A 113 5.82 -6.25 11.81
N GLU A 114 6.24 -6.07 13.06
CA GLU A 114 5.62 -6.68 14.23
C GLU A 114 4.16 -6.23 14.40
N GLU A 115 3.91 -4.93 14.39
CA GLU A 115 2.58 -4.38 14.62
C GLU A 115 1.65 -4.70 13.46
N TRP A 116 2.13 -4.69 12.23
CA TRP A 116 1.36 -5.12 11.06
C TRP A 116 0.85 -6.55 11.19
N ALA A 117 1.68 -7.46 11.68
CA ALA A 117 1.28 -8.85 11.90
C ALA A 117 0.21 -9.02 13.00
N LYS A 118 0.11 -8.05 13.92
CA LYS A 118 -0.86 -8.05 15.04
C LYS A 118 -2.18 -7.34 14.72
N ILE A 119 -2.31 -6.68 13.55
CA ILE A 119 -3.57 -6.04 13.21
C ILE A 119 -4.59 -7.13 12.86
N PRO A 120 -5.73 -7.23 13.57
CA PRO A 120 -6.73 -8.23 13.26
C PRO A 120 -7.33 -8.01 11.87
N ALA A 121 -7.68 -9.10 11.20
CA ALA A 121 -8.47 -9.03 9.98
C ALA A 121 -9.78 -8.30 10.27
N THR A 122 -10.09 -7.28 9.47
CA THR A 122 -11.44 -6.70 9.50
C THR A 122 -12.36 -7.70 8.81
N ASN A 123 -13.36 -8.22 9.53
CA ASN A 123 -14.38 -9.16 9.04
C ASN A 123 -15.30 -8.53 7.97
N SER A 124 -14.73 -7.91 6.94
CA SER A 124 -15.45 -7.46 5.76
C SER A 124 -15.59 -8.64 4.81
N GLU A 125 -16.75 -8.88 4.21
CA GLU A 125 -16.97 -10.02 3.30
C GLU A 125 -16.36 -9.80 1.90
N SER A 126 -15.43 -8.85 1.75
CA SER A 126 -14.94 -8.40 0.44
C SER A 126 -13.80 -9.29 -0.08
N ASN A 127 -14.00 -9.94 -1.23
CA ASN A 127 -12.97 -10.73 -1.92
C ASN A 127 -11.92 -9.87 -2.67
N THR A 128 -11.81 -8.58 -2.36
CA THR A 128 -10.89 -7.64 -3.00
C THR A 128 -9.57 -7.59 -2.24
N ILE A 129 -8.44 -7.72 -2.94
CA ILE A 129 -7.14 -7.30 -2.40
C ILE A 129 -7.06 -5.81 -2.56
N GLN A 130 -7.00 -5.11 -1.44
CA GLN A 130 -6.89 -3.67 -1.42
C GLN A 130 -5.44 -3.29 -1.13
N MET A 131 -4.91 -2.39 -1.95
CA MET A 131 -3.53 -1.95 -1.86
C MET A 131 -3.46 -0.44 -2.05
N ILE A 132 -2.89 0.26 -1.09
CA ILE A 132 -2.43 1.65 -1.29
C ILE A 132 -0.94 1.65 -1.07
N ILE A 133 -0.24 2.29 -1.99
CA ILE A 133 1.14 2.65 -1.81
C ILE A 133 1.15 4.09 -1.36
N THR A 134 1.59 4.33 -0.11
CA THR A 134 2.64 5.30 0.25
C THR A 134 2.79 5.32 1.77
N ILE A 135 3.93 4.83 2.28
CA ILE A 135 4.49 5.38 3.53
C ILE A 135 5.70 6.24 3.13
N GLN A 136 5.57 7.56 3.24
CA GLN A 136 6.75 8.42 3.40
C GLN A 136 7.23 8.25 4.83
N PHE A 137 8.41 7.67 5.01
CA PHE A 137 9.14 7.82 6.25
C PHE A 137 9.60 9.28 6.31
N VAL A 138 9.13 10.03 7.30
CA VAL A 138 9.85 11.21 7.78
C VAL A 138 10.09 10.98 9.26
N SER A 139 11.35 10.80 9.64
CA SER A 139 11.96 11.48 10.80
C SER A 139 13.31 10.85 11.12
N PRO A 140 14.32 11.67 11.43
CA PRO A 140 15.20 11.27 12.53
C PRO A 140 15.13 12.23 13.73
N LEU A 141 14.71 13.48 13.57
CA LEU A 141 14.83 14.51 14.62
C LEU A 141 13.69 15.54 14.51
N GLY A 142 12.83 15.58 15.53
CA GLY A 142 12.08 16.77 15.93
C GLY A 142 11.19 17.44 14.88
N LYS A 143 9.98 16.91 14.68
CA LYS A 143 8.69 17.62 14.75
C LYS A 143 7.61 16.75 14.13
N CYS A 144 6.53 16.55 14.87
CA CYS A 144 5.29 15.97 14.36
C CYS A 144 4.83 16.76 13.13
N ALA A 145 5.07 16.23 11.94
CA ALA A 145 4.48 16.69 10.70
C ALA A 145 4.34 15.49 9.78
N PHE A 146 3.28 14.71 10.01
CA PHE A 146 2.83 13.69 9.08
C PHE A 146 2.23 14.39 7.86
N THR A 147 3.07 14.77 6.90
CA THR A 147 2.58 15.37 5.66
C THR A 147 1.98 14.28 4.79
N ILE A 148 0.65 14.27 4.68
CA ILE A 148 -0.05 13.67 3.55
C ILE A 148 0.42 14.44 2.31
N LYS A 149 1.36 13.88 1.54
CA LYS A 149 1.59 14.37 0.19
C LYS A 149 0.42 13.87 -0.66
N LYS A 150 -0.71 14.58 -0.58
CA LYS A 150 -1.75 14.58 -1.60
C LYS A 150 -1.00 14.95 -2.87
N ILE A 151 -0.85 14.02 -3.82
CA ILE A 151 -0.37 14.37 -5.15
C ILE A 151 -1.53 15.14 -5.81
N SER A 152 -1.72 16.39 -5.41
CA SER A 152 -2.39 17.38 -6.26
C SER A 152 -1.34 17.80 -7.27
N LYS A 153 -1.42 17.25 -8.49
CA LYS A 153 -0.82 17.95 -9.62
C LYS A 153 -1.62 19.23 -9.79
N THR A 154 -1.06 20.35 -9.37
CA THR A 154 -1.48 21.66 -9.87
C THR A 154 -1.24 21.66 -11.37
N SER A 155 -2.33 21.59 -12.14
CA SER A 155 -2.32 21.98 -13.54
C SER A 155 -2.15 23.49 -13.61
N THR A 156 -0.92 23.96 -13.82
CA THR A 156 -0.71 25.31 -14.35
C THR A 156 -1.04 25.24 -15.83
N SER A 157 -2.28 25.64 -16.17
CA SER A 157 -2.58 26.19 -17.48
C SER A 157 -1.76 27.46 -17.65
N HIS A 158 -0.91 27.52 -18.67
CA HIS A 158 -0.62 28.79 -19.33
C HIS A 158 -1.13 28.65 -20.75
N SER A 159 -2.03 29.59 -21.04
CA SER A 159 -2.68 29.96 -22.28
C SER A 159 -1.77 30.06 -23.49
#